data_AF-K1Y4B6-F1
#
_entry.id   AF-K1Y4B6-F1
#
_cell.length_a   1.000
_cell.length_b   1.000
_cell.length_c   1.000
_cell.angle_alpha   90.00
_cell.angle_beta   90.00
_cell.angle_gamma   90.00
#
_symmetry.space_group_name_H-M   'P 1'
#
loop_
_entity.id
_entity.type
_entity.pdbx_description
1 polymer ?
#
loop_
_entity_poly.entity_id
_entity_poly.type
_entity_poly.pdbx_seq_one_letter_code
_entity_poly.pdbx_strand_id
1 'polypeptide(L)'
;VATGGVYKENTLVSEDVLKIIKNTGLEESLDLMNPVINEIPAAPLIASNLSGKPVSLAKIMSAFEILNKKYESLVVEGIGGILVPITKDCQVIDLIKEFKLPVVIVTRAILGTINHTALTAKVLKDAGIPVIGIMVSHTCDVNPGTPVTSSFEVIKNMTGLPIIKEFKYEKTWNE
;
A
#
# COMPACT_ATOMS: atom_id res chain seq x y z
N VAL A 1 -7.28 -3.37 4.85
CA VAL A 1 -7.09 -4.84 5.04
C VAL A 1 -5.66 -5.02 5.49
N ALA A 2 -5.42 -5.73 6.58
CA ALA A 2 -4.07 -6.08 7.01
C ALA A 2 -3.97 -7.57 7.33
N THR A 3 -2.75 -8.09 7.24
CA THR A 3 -2.38 -9.48 7.54
C THR A 3 -1.10 -9.47 8.38
N GLY A 4 -0.91 -10.44 9.26
CA GLY A 4 0.18 -10.40 10.24
C GLY A 4 -0.10 -9.45 11.42
N GLY A 5 -1.37 -9.25 11.76
CA GLY A 5 -1.75 -8.46 12.92
C GLY A 5 -1.20 -9.04 14.23
N VAL A 6 -0.96 -8.16 15.20
CA VAL A 6 -0.44 -8.51 16.53
C VAL A 6 -1.51 -8.23 17.60
N TYR A 7 -1.57 -9.06 18.63
CA TYR A 7 -2.50 -8.81 19.75
C TYR A 7 -1.90 -7.79 20.72
N LYS A 8 -2.66 -6.73 21.00
CA LYS A 8 -2.41 -5.77 22.09
C LYS A 8 -3.65 -5.72 22.98
N GLU A 9 -3.48 -6.02 24.27
CA GLU A 9 -4.58 -6.02 25.25
C GLU A 9 -5.82 -6.80 24.75
N ASN A 10 -5.57 -8.00 24.19
CA ASN A 10 -6.57 -8.90 23.57
C ASN A 10 -7.26 -8.38 22.29
N THR A 11 -6.81 -7.25 21.74
CA THR A 11 -7.29 -6.72 20.45
C THR A 11 -6.27 -6.98 19.37
N LEU A 12 -6.70 -7.57 18.25
CA LEU A 12 -5.84 -7.78 17.08
C LEU A 12 -5.69 -6.46 16.33
N VAL A 13 -4.46 -5.95 16.21
CA VAL A 13 -4.15 -4.64 15.61
C VAL A 13 -3.07 -4.72 14.55
N SER A 14 -3.13 -3.81 13.57
CA SER A 14 -2.12 -3.68 12.52
C SER A 14 -1.02 -2.74 12.99
N GLU A 15 0.23 -3.17 12.90
CA GLU A 15 1.37 -2.31 13.26
C GLU A 15 1.44 -1.06 12.37
N ASP A 16 1.07 -1.16 11.10
CA ASP A 16 1.05 -0.03 10.17
C ASP A 16 0.02 1.03 10.61
N VAL A 17 -1.17 0.62 11.03
CA VAL A 17 -2.18 1.54 11.61
C VAL A 17 -1.64 2.23 12.86
N LEU A 18 -0.96 1.49 13.74
CA LEU A 18 -0.37 2.09 14.95
C LEU A 18 0.73 3.09 14.61
N LYS A 19 1.56 2.82 13.59
CA LYS A 19 2.56 3.76 13.09
C LYS A 19 1.91 5.02 12.51
N ILE A 20 0.82 4.87 11.76
CA ILE A 20 0.05 6.02 11.24
C ILE A 20 -0.45 6.89 12.39
N ILE A 21 -1.11 6.30 13.39
CA ILE A 21 -1.61 7.05 14.56
C ILE A 21 -0.46 7.75 15.29
N LYS A 22 0.64 7.04 15.58
CA LYS A 22 1.83 7.60 16.26
C LYS A 22 2.41 8.82 15.52
N ASN A 23 2.49 8.78 14.19
CA ASN A 23 3.14 9.82 13.39
C ASN A 23 2.21 10.97 12.98
N THR A 24 0.90 10.74 12.97
CA THR A 24 -0.09 11.74 12.53
C THR A 24 -0.88 12.36 13.68
N GLY A 25 -0.93 11.70 14.84
CA GLY A 25 -1.84 12.06 15.92
C GLY A 25 -3.32 11.86 15.56
N LEU A 26 -3.62 11.08 14.51
CA LEU A 26 -4.99 10.87 14.04
C LEU A 26 -5.81 10.10 15.09
N GLU A 27 -6.88 10.73 15.56
CA GLU A 27 -7.89 10.11 16.42
C GLU A 27 -9.04 9.55 15.55
N GLU A 28 -8.92 8.27 15.19
CA GLU A 28 -9.95 7.54 14.45
C GLU A 28 -10.09 6.11 14.96
N SER A 29 -11.28 5.54 14.83
CA SER A 29 -11.57 4.16 15.19
C SER A 29 -10.71 3.18 14.40
N LEU A 30 -10.07 2.23 15.09
CA LEU A 30 -9.29 1.16 14.46
C LEU A 30 -10.13 0.32 13.48
N ASP A 31 -11.43 0.16 13.77
CA ASP A 31 -12.36 -0.58 12.91
C ASP A 31 -12.67 0.18 11.60
N LEU A 32 -12.51 1.50 11.58
CA LEU A 32 -12.62 2.29 10.36
C LEU A 32 -11.28 2.36 9.63
N MET A 33 -10.17 2.55 10.34
CA MET A 33 -8.84 2.60 9.76
C MET A 33 -8.42 1.27 9.13
N ASN A 34 -8.78 0.14 9.75
CA ASN A 34 -8.49 -1.19 9.24
C ASN A 34 -9.62 -2.19 9.56
N PRO A 35 -10.72 -2.17 8.78
CA PRO A 35 -11.94 -2.94 9.06
C PRO A 35 -11.81 -4.46 8.96
N VAL A 36 -10.71 -4.94 8.37
CA VAL A 36 -10.43 -6.37 8.21
C VAL A 36 -8.95 -6.62 8.50
N ILE A 37 -8.70 -7.40 9.56
CA ILE A 37 -7.36 -7.81 9.96
C ILE A 37 -7.29 -9.33 10.12
N ASN A 38 -6.16 -9.90 9.70
CA ASN A 38 -5.81 -11.30 9.92
C ASN A 38 -4.47 -11.41 10.66
N GLU A 39 -4.35 -12.40 11.54
CA GLU A 39 -3.12 -12.66 12.31
C GLU A 39 -2.04 -13.39 11.48
N ILE A 40 -2.43 -14.09 10.40
CA ILE A 40 -1.50 -14.84 9.56
C ILE A 40 -0.80 -13.88 8.57
N PRO A 41 0.55 -13.81 8.55
CA PRO A 41 1.30 -12.93 7.64
C PRO A 41 1.41 -13.55 6.24
N ALA A 42 0.33 -13.50 5.47
CA ALA A 42 0.25 -13.99 4.09
C ALA A 42 -0.64 -13.07 3.24
N ALA A 43 -0.69 -13.26 1.92
CA ALA A 43 -1.67 -12.56 1.09
C ALA A 43 -3.10 -12.75 1.64
N PRO A 44 -4.00 -11.74 1.58
CA PRO A 44 -5.30 -11.80 2.26
C PRO A 44 -6.15 -13.02 1.93
N LEU A 45 -6.19 -13.44 0.66
CA LEU A 45 -6.89 -14.67 0.27
C LEU A 45 -6.31 -15.91 0.96
N ILE A 46 -4.98 -16.00 1.08
CA ILE A 46 -4.33 -17.13 1.74
C ILE A 46 -4.58 -17.09 3.26
N ALA A 47 -4.40 -15.92 3.88
CA ALA A 47 -4.60 -15.72 5.31
C ALA A 47 -6.06 -16.03 5.72
N SER A 48 -7.03 -15.56 4.94
CA SER A 48 -8.46 -15.84 5.19
C SER A 48 -8.81 -17.31 5.06
N ASN A 49 -8.26 -18.02 4.07
CA ASN A 49 -8.46 -19.46 3.91
C ASN A 49 -7.86 -20.26 5.07
N LEU A 50 -6.64 -19.94 5.49
CA LEU A 50 -5.95 -20.66 6.56
C LEU A 50 -6.60 -20.44 7.94
N SER A 51 -7.09 -19.23 8.20
CA SER A 51 -7.74 -18.88 9.48
C SER A 51 -9.23 -19.19 9.52
N GLY A 52 -9.84 -19.55 8.39
CA GLY A 52 -11.30 -19.70 8.28
C GLY A 52 -12.07 -18.38 8.47
N LYS A 53 -11.42 -17.23 8.29
CA LYS A 53 -11.99 -15.88 8.48
C LYS A 53 -12.03 -15.14 7.12
N PRO A 54 -13.15 -15.22 6.36
CA PRO A 54 -13.26 -14.56 5.06
C PRO A 54 -13.10 -13.03 5.14
N VAL A 55 -12.48 -12.44 4.11
CA VAL A 55 -12.39 -10.99 3.98
C VAL A 55 -13.76 -10.40 3.62
N SER A 56 -14.29 -9.51 4.46
CA SER A 56 -15.55 -8.83 4.19
C SER A 56 -15.34 -7.58 3.33
N LEU A 57 -15.64 -7.67 2.04
CA LEU A 57 -15.63 -6.51 1.13
C LEU A 57 -16.62 -5.42 1.59
N ALA A 58 -17.79 -5.82 2.09
CA ALA A 58 -18.79 -4.88 2.59
C ALA A 58 -18.26 -3.99 3.73
N LYS A 59 -17.49 -4.55 4.67
CA LYS A 59 -16.85 -3.76 5.74
C LYS A 59 -15.83 -2.77 5.18
N ILE A 60 -15.05 -3.18 4.19
CA ILE A 60 -14.06 -2.34 3.51
C ILE A 60 -14.75 -1.15 2.81
N MET A 61 -15.79 -1.43 2.03
CA MET A 61 -16.58 -0.40 1.33
C MET A 61 -17.23 0.58 2.30
N SER A 62 -17.87 0.07 3.36
CA SER A 62 -18.51 0.90 4.37
C SER A 62 -17.53 1.82 5.09
N ALA A 63 -16.37 1.30 5.51
CA ALA A 63 -15.33 2.10 6.15
C ALA A 63 -14.81 3.20 5.21
N PHE A 64 -14.53 2.86 3.94
CA PHE A 64 -14.12 3.84 2.93
C PHE A 64 -15.17 4.94 2.75
N GLU A 65 -16.45 4.59 2.58
CA GLU A 65 -17.52 5.58 2.40
C GLU A 65 -17.69 6.52 3.60
N ILE A 66 -17.57 5.98 4.82
CA ILE A 66 -17.65 6.77 6.06
C ILE A 66 -16.48 7.76 6.11
N LEU A 67 -15.25 7.28 5.91
CA LEU A 67 -14.04 8.11 5.97
C LEU A 67 -14.01 9.15 4.85
N ASN A 68 -14.40 8.78 3.62
CA ASN A 68 -14.44 9.67 2.47
C ASN A 68 -15.49 10.80 2.61
N LYS A 69 -16.53 10.60 3.42
CA LYS A 69 -17.49 11.66 3.78
C LYS A 69 -17.01 12.52 4.94
N LYS A 70 -16.22 11.94 5.85
CA LYS A 70 -15.78 12.58 7.09
C LYS A 70 -14.58 13.52 6.87
N TYR A 71 -13.65 13.14 6.00
CA TYR A 71 -12.40 13.86 5.79
C TYR A 71 -12.34 14.53 4.41
N GLU A 72 -11.72 15.71 4.35
CA GLU A 72 -11.50 16.44 3.09
C GLU A 72 -10.53 15.71 2.15
N SER A 73 -9.60 14.93 2.72
CA SER A 73 -8.62 14.15 1.97
C SER A 73 -8.39 12.81 2.65
N LEU A 74 -8.32 11.76 1.84
CA LEU A 74 -8.13 10.39 2.30
C LEU A 74 -6.96 9.75 1.56
N VAL A 75 -6.02 9.18 2.31
CA VAL A 75 -4.96 8.33 1.77
C VAL A 75 -5.29 6.89 2.14
N VAL A 76 -5.34 6.02 1.13
CA VAL A 76 -5.62 4.59 1.31
C VAL A 76 -4.35 3.81 1.01
N GLU A 77 -3.81 3.14 2.01
CA GLU A 77 -2.73 2.18 1.83
C GLU A 77 -3.31 0.84 1.34
N GLY A 78 -2.72 0.28 0.28
CA GLY A 78 -3.05 -1.05 -0.20
C GLY A 78 -2.45 -2.15 0.68
N ILE A 79 -2.49 -3.40 0.21
CA ILE A 79 -1.78 -4.50 0.86
C ILE A 79 -0.96 -5.28 -0.17
N GLY A 80 0.36 -5.27 0.00
CA GLY A 80 1.29 -5.84 -0.99
C GLY A 80 1.24 -5.11 -2.34
N GLY A 81 1.24 -5.85 -3.44
CA GLY A 81 1.15 -5.30 -4.80
C GLY A 81 -0.28 -5.20 -5.34
N ILE A 82 -0.47 -4.47 -6.44
CA ILE A 82 -1.80 -4.19 -7.01
C ILE A 82 -2.57 -5.43 -7.50
N LEU A 83 -1.87 -6.54 -7.78
CA LEU A 83 -2.47 -7.81 -8.20
C LEU A 83 -2.66 -8.80 -7.04
N VAL A 84 -2.39 -8.38 -5.79
CA VAL A 84 -2.60 -9.23 -4.62
C VAL A 84 -4.09 -9.56 -4.48
N PRO A 85 -4.47 -10.86 -4.36
CA PRO A 85 -5.85 -11.26 -4.19
C PRO A 85 -6.35 -10.95 -2.78
N ILE A 86 -7.42 -10.17 -2.70
CA ILE A 86 -8.16 -9.87 -1.47
C ILE A 86 -9.15 -11.00 -1.18
N THR A 87 -9.89 -11.42 -2.20
CA THR A 87 -10.76 -12.59 -2.22
C THR A 87 -10.46 -13.41 -3.46
N LYS A 88 -11.24 -14.48 -3.72
CA LYS A 88 -11.12 -15.28 -4.95
C LYS A 88 -11.39 -14.45 -6.21
N ASP A 89 -12.30 -13.49 -6.11
CA ASP A 89 -12.85 -12.75 -7.26
C ASP A 89 -12.55 -11.24 -7.17
N CYS A 90 -11.64 -10.82 -6.27
CA CYS A 90 -11.28 -9.43 -6.07
C CYS A 90 -9.80 -9.29 -5.69
N GLN A 91 -9.09 -8.44 -6.42
CA GLN A 91 -7.71 -8.04 -6.17
C GLN A 91 -7.64 -6.58 -5.67
N VAL A 92 -6.47 -6.15 -5.19
CA VAL A 92 -6.25 -4.75 -4.76
C VAL A 92 -6.63 -3.76 -5.87
N ILE A 93 -6.29 -4.04 -7.13
CA ILE A 93 -6.63 -3.18 -8.27
C ILE A 93 -8.13 -2.99 -8.47
N ASP A 94 -8.96 -3.97 -8.11
CA ASP A 94 -10.41 -3.86 -8.22
C ASP A 94 -10.97 -2.91 -7.17
N LEU A 95 -10.42 -2.93 -5.95
CA LEU A 95 -10.77 -1.94 -4.92
C LEU A 95 -10.36 -0.52 -5.33
N ILE A 96 -9.19 -0.35 -5.94
CA ILE A 96 -8.75 0.96 -6.45
C ILE A 96 -9.75 1.51 -7.47
N LYS A 97 -10.23 0.66 -8.39
CA LYS A 97 -11.26 1.03 -9.38
C LYS A 97 -12.56 1.40 -8.71
N GLU A 98 -13.02 0.59 -7.77
CA GLU A 98 -14.29 0.80 -7.06
C GLU A 98 -14.27 2.13 -6.29
N PHE A 99 -13.15 2.43 -5.62
CA PHE A 99 -12.95 3.69 -4.89
C PHE A 99 -12.72 4.89 -5.81
N LYS A 100 -12.46 4.66 -7.10
CA LYS A 100 -12.13 5.69 -8.11
C LYS A 100 -10.96 6.59 -7.68
N LEU A 101 -9.98 6.00 -6.99
CA LEU A 101 -8.83 6.74 -6.48
C LEU A 101 -7.70 6.77 -7.52
N PRO A 102 -7.01 7.91 -7.66
CA PRO A 102 -5.71 7.92 -8.32
C PRO A 102 -4.66 7.20 -7.45
N VAL A 103 -3.60 6.71 -8.08
CA VAL A 103 -2.55 5.91 -7.42
C VAL A 103 -1.22 6.65 -7.36
N VAL A 104 -0.51 6.51 -6.25
CA VAL A 104 0.93 6.76 -6.15
C VAL A 104 1.65 5.43 -6.08
N ILE A 105 2.64 5.20 -6.95
CA ILE A 105 3.45 3.98 -6.92
C ILE A 105 4.62 4.21 -5.96
N VAL A 106 4.71 3.41 -4.91
CA VAL A 106 5.91 3.40 -4.04
C VAL A 106 6.86 2.32 -4.51
N THR A 107 8.06 2.72 -4.91
CA THR A 107 9.10 1.81 -5.40
C THR A 107 10.32 1.80 -4.49
N ARG A 108 11.01 0.67 -4.44
CA ARG A 108 12.21 0.48 -3.61
C ARG A 108 13.46 0.78 -4.42
N ALA A 109 14.44 1.40 -3.80
CA ALA A 109 15.75 1.64 -4.39
C ALA A 109 16.63 0.37 -4.33
N ILE A 110 16.28 -0.68 -5.10
CA ILE A 110 17.03 -1.95 -5.17
C ILE A 110 17.10 -2.48 -6.62
N LEU A 111 17.99 -3.43 -6.89
CA LEU A 111 18.03 -4.12 -8.19
C LEU A 111 16.67 -4.78 -8.50
N GLY A 112 16.23 -4.70 -9.75
CA GLY A 112 14.92 -5.18 -10.19
C GLY A 112 13.80 -4.15 -10.11
N THR A 113 14.03 -3.00 -9.47
CA THR A 113 13.04 -1.92 -9.31
C THR A 113 12.47 -1.40 -10.64
N ILE A 114 13.29 -1.33 -11.69
CA ILE A 114 12.85 -0.91 -13.04
C ILE A 114 11.70 -1.79 -13.52
N ASN A 115 11.90 -3.11 -13.48
CA ASN A 115 10.92 -4.08 -13.95
C ASN A 115 9.62 -4.01 -13.11
N HIS A 116 9.73 -4.06 -11.78
CA HIS A 116 8.55 -4.04 -10.92
C HIS A 116 7.74 -2.74 -11.08
N THR A 117 8.42 -1.60 -11.14
CA THR A 117 7.75 -0.29 -11.30
C THR A 117 7.09 -0.17 -12.67
N ALA A 118 7.79 -0.56 -13.74
CA ALA A 118 7.26 -0.49 -15.11
C ALA A 118 6.07 -1.45 -15.31
N LEU A 119 6.15 -2.68 -14.80
CA LEU A 119 5.03 -3.63 -14.84
C LEU A 119 3.82 -3.11 -14.06
N THR A 120 4.04 -2.55 -12.87
CA THR A 120 2.97 -1.97 -12.05
C THR A 120 2.30 -0.80 -12.77
N ALA A 121 3.09 0.14 -13.30
CA ALA A 121 2.59 1.29 -14.05
C ALA A 121 1.82 0.87 -15.31
N LYS A 122 2.32 -0.13 -16.05
CA LYS A 122 1.65 -0.66 -17.23
C LYS A 122 0.29 -1.27 -16.88
N VAL A 123 0.21 -2.09 -15.83
CA VAL A 123 -1.06 -2.71 -15.41
C VAL A 123 -2.07 -1.65 -14.97
N LEU A 124 -1.65 -0.62 -14.22
CA LEU A 124 -2.52 0.50 -13.84
C LEU A 124 -3.03 1.28 -15.05
N LYS A 125 -2.15 1.55 -16.02
CA LYS A 125 -2.49 2.22 -17.28
C LYS A 125 -3.48 1.41 -18.11
N ASP A 126 -3.22 0.11 -18.30
CA ASP A 126 -4.09 -0.79 -19.06
C ASP A 126 -5.45 -0.96 -18.36
N ALA A 127 -5.50 -0.79 -17.04
CA ALA A 127 -6.72 -0.78 -16.24
C ALA A 127 -7.46 0.58 -16.21
N GLY A 128 -6.94 1.61 -16.88
CA GLY A 128 -7.52 2.96 -16.92
C GLY A 128 -7.42 3.73 -15.59
N ILE A 129 -6.53 3.34 -14.69
CA ILE A 129 -6.38 3.96 -13.37
C ILE A 129 -5.35 5.10 -13.47
N PRO A 130 -5.71 6.34 -13.07
CA PRO A 130 -4.77 7.46 -13.05
C PRO A 130 -3.62 7.21 -12.07
N VAL A 131 -2.39 7.46 -12.51
CA VAL A 131 -1.21 7.42 -11.65
C VAL A 131 -0.66 8.83 -11.51
N ILE A 132 -0.61 9.33 -10.28
CA ILE A 132 -0.10 10.67 -9.96
C ILE A 132 1.41 10.72 -10.20
N GLY A 133 2.11 9.65 -9.87
CA GLY A 133 3.54 9.50 -10.05
C GLY A 133 4.13 8.45 -9.13
N ILE A 134 5.46 8.51 -8.99
CA ILE A 134 6.26 7.49 -8.32
C ILE A 134 6.98 8.11 -7.14
N MET A 135 6.92 7.45 -5.98
CA MET A 135 7.74 7.75 -4.82
C MET A 135 8.81 6.68 -4.65
N VAL A 136 10.04 7.09 -4.41
CA VAL A 136 11.18 6.21 -4.21
C VAL A 136 11.47 6.12 -2.71
N SER A 137 11.54 4.90 -2.17
CA SER A 137 11.92 4.62 -0.80
C SER A 137 13.23 3.84 -0.76
N HIS A 138 14.24 4.39 -0.08
CA HIS A 138 15.52 3.73 0.16
C HIS A 138 15.43 2.80 1.36
N THR A 139 15.74 1.52 1.16
CA THR A 139 15.67 0.49 2.20
C THR A 139 17.01 0.27 2.92
N CYS A 140 18.06 0.96 2.49
CA CYS A 140 19.38 0.97 3.10
C CYS A 140 20.09 2.27 2.72
N ASP A 141 21.20 2.59 3.38
CA ASP A 141 22.05 3.71 2.98
C ASP A 141 22.63 3.43 1.60
N VAL A 142 22.24 4.25 0.62
CA VAL A 142 22.74 4.17 -0.75
C VAL A 142 23.49 5.45 -1.06
N ASN A 143 24.76 5.31 -1.43
CA ASN A 143 25.54 6.44 -1.91
C ASN A 143 24.93 6.98 -3.22
N PRO A 144 24.87 8.31 -3.41
CA PRO A 144 24.53 8.91 -4.69
C PRO A 144 25.47 8.39 -5.81
N GLY A 145 24.94 8.24 -7.03
CA GLY A 145 25.74 7.79 -8.19
C GLY A 145 25.89 6.27 -8.32
N THR A 146 25.14 5.49 -7.53
CA THR A 146 25.06 4.04 -7.69
C THR A 146 24.14 3.66 -8.87
N PRO A 147 24.30 2.46 -9.46
CA PRO A 147 23.40 1.97 -10.51
C PRO A 147 21.91 2.02 -10.13
N VAL A 148 21.62 1.88 -8.83
CA VAL A 148 20.26 2.01 -8.27
C VAL A 148 19.73 3.44 -8.45
N THR A 149 20.51 4.47 -8.13
CA THR A 149 20.05 5.86 -8.31
C THR A 149 19.88 6.24 -9.78
N SER A 150 20.67 5.68 -10.70
CA SER A 150 20.50 5.85 -12.14
C SER A 150 19.22 5.20 -12.70
N SER A 151 18.62 4.27 -11.94
CA SER A 151 17.41 3.56 -12.38
C SER A 151 16.17 4.45 -12.42
N PHE A 152 16.14 5.54 -11.65
CA PHE A 152 14.94 6.39 -11.52
C PHE A 152 14.67 7.18 -12.81
N GLU A 153 15.72 7.62 -13.50
CA GLU A 153 15.59 8.27 -14.80
C GLU A 153 15.10 7.27 -15.87
N VAL A 154 15.59 6.03 -15.83
CA VAL A 154 15.10 4.95 -16.72
C VAL A 154 13.61 4.67 -16.44
N ILE A 155 13.21 4.57 -15.17
CA ILE A 155 11.82 4.36 -14.76
C ILE A 155 10.93 5.50 -15.28
N LYS A 156 11.35 6.76 -15.08
CA LYS A 156 10.62 7.93 -15.56
C LYS A 156 10.41 7.86 -17.07
N ASN A 157 11.46 7.55 -17.83
CA ASN A 157 11.39 7.45 -19.29
C ASN A 157 10.52 6.28 -19.78
N MET A 158 10.59 5.11 -19.12
CA MET A 158 9.79 3.94 -19.48
C MET A 158 8.31 4.09 -19.14
N THR A 159 7.99 4.74 -18.02
CA THR A 159 6.61 4.85 -17.52
C THR A 159 5.92 6.13 -17.98
N GLY A 160 6.68 7.17 -18.31
CA GLY A 160 6.17 8.51 -18.56
C GLY A 160 5.66 9.21 -17.29
N LEU A 161 5.94 8.65 -16.10
CA LEU A 161 5.44 9.16 -14.82
C LEU A 161 6.52 9.96 -14.10
N PRO A 162 6.16 11.05 -13.40
CA PRO A 162 7.12 11.83 -12.62
C PRO A 162 7.56 11.07 -11.37
N ILE A 163 8.82 11.25 -10.97
CA ILE A 163 9.27 10.93 -9.61
C ILE A 163 8.86 12.11 -8.72
N ILE A 164 7.89 11.89 -7.83
CA ILE A 164 7.31 12.93 -6.97
C ILE A 164 8.24 13.21 -5.78
N LYS A 165 8.79 12.15 -5.18
CA LYS A 165 9.61 12.24 -3.99
C LYS A 165 10.56 11.06 -3.86
N GLU A 166 11.75 11.34 -3.38
CA GLU A 166 12.72 10.36 -2.93
C GLU A 166 12.89 10.48 -1.41
N PHE A 167 12.68 9.38 -0.70
CA PHE A 167 12.84 9.26 0.75
C PHE A 167 14.14 8.52 1.04
N LYS A 168 15.09 9.24 1.64
CA LYS A 168 16.37 8.66 2.07
C LYS A 168 16.13 7.61 3.15
N TYR A 169 17.09 6.70 3.26
CA TYR A 169 17.08 5.72 4.32
C TYR A 169 17.28 6.41 5.66
N GLU A 170 16.39 6.16 6.60
CA GLU A 170 16.46 6.68 7.96
C GLU A 170 16.42 5.49 8.92
N LYS A 171 17.56 5.25 9.58
CA LYS A 171 17.74 4.08 10.46
C LYS A 171 16.76 4.08 11.64
N THR A 172 16.37 5.27 12.10
CA THR A 172 15.48 5.49 13.25
C THR A 172 14.00 5.28 12.92
N TRP A 173 13.60 5.10 11.66
CA TRP A 173 12.18 4.90 11.29
C TRP A 173 11.66 3.49 11.62
N ASN A 174 12.57 2.55 11.88
CA ASN A 174 12.24 1.17 12.26
C ASN A 174 12.23 0.94 13.78
N GLU A 175 12.45 2.00 14.59
CA GLU A 175 12.45 1.99 16.06
C GLU A 175 11.17 2.64 16.64
#